data_AF-A0A7Y4X7N2-F1
#
_entry.id   AF-A0A7Y4X7N2-F1
#
_cell.length_a   1.000
_cell.length_b   1.000
_cell.length_c   1.000
_cell.angle_alpha   90.00
_cell.angle_beta   90.00
_cell.angle_gamma   90.00
#
_symmetry.space_group_name_H-M   'P 1'
#
loop_
_entity.id
_entity.type
_entity.pdbx_description
1 polymer ?
#
loop_
_entity_poly.entity_id
_entity_poly.type
_entity_poly.pdbx_seq_one_letter_code
_entity_poly.pdbx_strand_id
1 'polypeptide(L)'
;MQTRITLLLCALLVMPTFAQTKPRARDLGVPFDGTPGARNAITDVAGVEVGHSTIIRGEGKLQVGQGPVRTGVTAIHPRGKSSNDPVFAGWFSLNGNGEMTGTTWIEESGFLEGPVMITNTSSVGVVRDAVLAWHLKRGGQTLQAWGLPVVAETYDGWLNDING
;
A
#
# COMPACT_ATOMS: atom_id res chain seq x y z
N MET A 1 -21.99 25.86 52.99
CA MET A 1 -20.85 25.22 52.28
C MET A 1 -21.43 24.40 51.13
N GLN A 2 -21.58 24.99 49.94
CA GLN A 2 -22.15 24.31 48.76
C GLN A 2 -21.04 24.12 47.74
N THR A 3 -20.57 22.89 47.60
CA THR A 3 -19.53 22.51 46.64
C THR A 3 -20.21 22.31 45.28
N ARG A 4 -20.03 23.26 44.36
CA ARG A 4 -20.50 23.12 42.97
C ARG A 4 -19.51 22.24 42.20
N ILE A 5 -19.96 21.04 41.80
CA ILE A 5 -19.22 20.16 40.88
C ILE A 5 -19.52 20.66 39.46
N THR A 6 -18.54 21.30 38.83
CA THR A 6 -18.62 21.67 37.42
C THR A 6 -18.17 20.48 36.58
N LEU A 7 -19.11 19.75 35.96
CA LEU A 7 -18.77 18.76 34.92
C LEU A 7 -18.31 19.51 33.66
N LEU A 8 -17.02 19.39 33.33
CA LEU A 8 -16.49 19.81 32.03
C LEU A 8 -16.88 18.75 30.99
N LEU A 9 -17.85 19.06 30.13
CA LEU A 9 -18.15 18.27 28.95
C LEU A 9 -17.10 18.60 27.87
N CYS A 10 -16.04 17.81 27.76
CA CYS A 10 -15.12 17.88 26.62
C CYS A 10 -15.83 17.27 25.40
N ALA A 11 -16.41 18.12 24.56
CA ALA A 11 -16.85 17.71 23.23
C ALA A 11 -15.62 17.35 22.39
N LEU A 12 -15.33 16.05 22.26
CA LEU A 12 -14.37 15.53 21.30
C LEU A 12 -14.89 15.81 19.89
N LEU A 13 -14.45 16.92 19.29
CA LEU A 13 -14.61 17.19 17.87
C LEU A 13 -13.82 16.13 17.09
N VAL A 14 -14.52 15.09 16.64
CA VAL A 14 -13.97 14.13 15.67
C VAL A 14 -13.87 14.86 14.33
N MET A 15 -12.69 15.41 14.03
CA MET A 15 -12.42 15.94 12.71
C MET A 15 -12.31 14.77 11.71
N PRO A 16 -13.10 14.75 10.63
CA PRO A 16 -12.94 13.75 9.59
C PRO A 16 -11.55 13.92 8.96
N THR A 17 -10.71 12.90 9.07
CA THR A 17 -9.43 12.82 8.37
C THR A 17 -9.70 12.49 6.91
N PHE A 18 -9.74 13.52 6.06
CA PHE A 18 -9.77 13.33 4.61
C PHE A 18 -8.39 12.90 4.13
N ALA A 19 -8.33 11.76 3.43
CA ALA A 19 -7.08 11.21 2.91
C ALA A 19 -6.44 12.04 1.78
N GLN A 20 -7.17 13.00 1.19
CA GLN A 20 -6.68 13.83 0.08
C GLN A 20 -7.26 15.24 0.13
N THR A 21 -6.43 16.25 -0.15
CA THR A 21 -6.81 17.68 -0.12
C THR A 21 -7.34 18.22 -1.44
N LYS A 22 -7.19 17.46 -2.53
CA LYS A 22 -7.64 17.82 -3.89
C LYS A 22 -8.97 17.14 -4.22
N PRO A 23 -9.81 17.76 -5.08
CA PRO A 23 -11.05 17.14 -5.56
C PRO A 23 -10.82 15.76 -6.16
N ARG A 24 -11.74 14.84 -5.90
CA ARG A 24 -11.83 13.51 -6.51
C ARG A 24 -12.86 13.53 -7.64
N ALA A 25 -12.93 12.46 -8.43
CA ALA A 25 -13.81 12.40 -9.60
C ALA A 25 -15.29 12.72 -9.29
N ARG A 26 -15.84 12.20 -8.18
CA ARG A 26 -17.23 12.50 -7.76
C ARG A 26 -17.42 13.97 -7.36
N ASP A 27 -16.41 14.62 -6.77
CA ASP A 27 -16.46 16.05 -6.42
C ASP A 27 -16.49 16.95 -7.67
N LEU A 28 -16.02 16.42 -8.81
CA LEU A 28 -16.04 17.06 -10.12
C LEU A 28 -17.28 16.69 -10.95
N GLY A 29 -18.25 15.99 -10.38
CA GLY A 29 -19.50 15.61 -11.05
C GLY A 29 -19.40 14.41 -12.00
N VAL A 30 -18.30 13.64 -11.97
CA VAL A 30 -18.20 12.40 -12.76
C VAL A 30 -19.15 11.34 -12.17
N PRO A 31 -20.11 10.81 -12.96
CA PRO A 31 -21.06 9.83 -12.47
C PRO A 31 -20.43 8.43 -12.37
N PHE A 32 -20.80 7.69 -11.33
CA PHE A 32 -20.44 6.29 -11.13
C PHE A 32 -21.59 5.56 -10.45
N ASP A 33 -21.81 4.31 -10.83
CA ASP A 33 -22.78 3.43 -10.18
C ASP A 33 -22.37 3.08 -8.73
N GLY A 34 -23.34 2.61 -7.96
CA GLY A 34 -23.15 2.15 -6.58
C GLY A 34 -22.93 3.27 -5.56
N THR A 35 -22.88 2.87 -4.28
CA THR A 35 -22.65 3.77 -3.14
C THR A 35 -21.29 3.47 -2.51
N PRO A 36 -20.35 4.43 -2.46
CA PRO A 36 -19.06 4.18 -1.84
C PRO A 36 -19.14 4.13 -0.31
N GLY A 37 -18.11 3.56 0.33
CA GLY A 37 -17.89 3.71 1.76
C GLY A 37 -17.58 5.16 2.16
N ALA A 38 -17.45 5.41 3.46
CA ALA A 38 -17.30 6.77 4.01
C ALA A 38 -16.05 7.49 3.49
N ARG A 39 -14.94 6.77 3.30
CA ARG A 39 -13.69 7.31 2.75
C ARG A 39 -13.62 7.17 1.24
N ASN A 40 -14.53 6.39 0.64
CA ASN A 40 -14.48 5.95 -0.74
C ASN A 40 -13.07 5.43 -1.08
N ALA A 41 -12.53 4.55 -0.24
CA ALA A 41 -11.15 4.06 -0.34
C ALA A 41 -11.07 2.60 0.15
N ILE A 42 -10.00 1.88 -0.20
CA ILE A 42 -9.82 0.49 0.26
C ILE A 42 -9.78 0.35 1.80
N THR A 43 -9.37 1.41 2.50
CA THR A 43 -9.37 1.48 3.97
C THR A 43 -10.74 1.70 4.60
N ASP A 44 -11.82 1.71 3.79
CA ASP A 44 -13.18 1.50 4.29
C ASP A 44 -13.39 0.04 4.75
N VAL A 45 -12.56 -0.91 4.27
CA VAL A 45 -12.49 -2.26 4.83
C VAL A 45 -11.70 -2.20 6.14
N ALA A 46 -12.38 -2.53 7.25
CA ALA A 46 -11.79 -2.44 8.58
C ALA A 46 -10.52 -3.31 8.71
N GLY A 47 -9.47 -2.73 9.31
CA GLY A 47 -8.18 -3.40 9.51
C GLY A 47 -7.20 -3.27 8.35
N VAL A 48 -7.64 -2.86 7.15
CA VAL A 48 -6.72 -2.58 6.04
C VAL A 48 -5.92 -1.31 6.31
N GLU A 49 -4.60 -1.41 6.22
CA GLU A 49 -3.68 -0.27 6.29
C GLU A 49 -2.97 -0.07 4.94
N VAL A 50 -2.74 1.18 4.57
CA VAL A 50 -1.98 1.56 3.36
C VAL A 50 -0.89 2.54 3.74
N GLY A 51 0.32 2.34 3.20
CA GLY A 51 1.45 3.24 3.38
C GLY A 51 2.15 3.52 2.04
N HIS A 52 2.76 4.70 1.94
CA HIS A 52 3.51 5.11 0.75
C HIS A 52 4.90 5.61 1.13
N SER A 53 5.88 5.33 0.28
CA SER A 53 7.16 6.03 0.25
C SER A 53 7.36 6.57 -1.16
N THR A 54 7.50 7.88 -1.29
CA THR A 54 7.61 8.58 -2.58
C THR A 54 8.97 9.21 -2.69
N ILE A 55 9.69 8.92 -3.78
CA ILE A 55 11.04 9.41 -4.03
C ILE A 55 11.02 10.31 -5.25
N ILE A 56 11.24 11.61 -5.00
CA ILE A 56 11.31 12.64 -6.03
C ILE A 56 12.63 13.39 -5.83
N ARG A 57 13.56 13.25 -6.77
CA ARG A 57 14.87 13.91 -6.72
C ARG A 57 15.41 14.19 -8.13
N GLY A 58 16.15 15.28 -8.29
CA GLY A 58 16.78 15.65 -9.55
C GLY A 58 15.78 16.10 -10.60
N GLU A 59 16.30 16.69 -11.68
CA GLU A 59 15.53 17.27 -12.78
C GLU A 59 16.37 17.27 -14.06
N GLY A 60 15.74 17.61 -15.19
CA GLY A 60 16.42 17.71 -16.47
C GLY A 60 16.61 16.36 -17.17
N LYS A 61 17.66 16.27 -17.98
CA LYS A 61 17.94 15.09 -18.82
C LYS A 61 18.29 13.88 -17.96
N LEU A 62 17.76 12.72 -18.35
CA LEU A 62 18.08 11.44 -17.74
C LEU A 62 19.58 11.15 -17.78
N GLN A 63 20.13 10.79 -16.62
CA GLN A 63 21.45 10.20 -16.45
C GLN A 63 21.26 8.91 -15.64
N VAL A 64 21.49 7.77 -16.28
CA VAL A 64 21.28 6.45 -15.65
C VAL A 64 22.14 6.30 -14.39
N GLY A 65 21.54 5.81 -13.31
CA GLY A 65 22.16 5.70 -11.99
C GLY A 65 22.16 7.00 -11.17
N GLN A 66 21.54 8.07 -11.68
CA GLN A 66 21.58 9.39 -11.03
C GLN A 66 20.21 10.06 -10.95
N GLY A 67 19.35 9.88 -11.95
CA GLY A 67 18.03 10.49 -12.01
C GLY A 67 17.73 11.23 -13.32
N PRO A 68 16.61 11.98 -13.40
CA PRO A 68 15.70 12.28 -12.29
C PRO A 68 14.98 11.03 -11.75
N VAL A 69 14.81 10.98 -10.43
CA VAL A 69 14.12 9.90 -9.74
C VAL A 69 12.67 10.30 -9.50
N ARG A 70 11.72 9.48 -9.95
CA ARG A 70 10.27 9.68 -9.82
C ARG A 70 9.59 8.33 -9.56
N THR A 71 9.98 7.69 -8.48
CA THR A 71 9.54 6.34 -8.12
C THR A 71 9.03 6.27 -6.68
N GLY A 72 8.65 5.10 -6.22
CA GLY A 72 8.25 4.84 -4.86
C GLY A 72 7.82 3.40 -4.63
N VAL A 73 7.25 3.19 -3.45
CA VAL A 73 6.59 1.94 -3.08
C VAL A 73 5.31 2.25 -2.32
N THR A 74 4.27 1.48 -2.61
CA THR A 74 3.03 1.43 -1.83
C THR A 74 2.94 0.06 -1.16
N ALA A 75 2.62 0.05 0.13
CA ALA A 75 2.37 -1.17 0.90
C ALA A 75 0.91 -1.21 1.32
N ILE A 76 0.25 -2.34 1.14
CA ILE A 76 -1.11 -2.61 1.59
C ILE A 76 -1.04 -3.80 2.54
N HIS A 77 -1.38 -3.59 3.81
CA HIS A 77 -1.47 -4.66 4.80
C HIS A 77 -2.94 -5.09 4.95
N PRO A 78 -3.33 -6.30 4.51
CA PRO A 78 -4.74 -6.71 4.53
C PRO A 78 -5.36 -6.78 5.93
N ARG A 79 -4.55 -7.06 6.96
CA ARG A 79 -4.95 -7.12 8.38
C ARG A 79 -4.19 -6.13 9.27
N GLY A 80 -3.56 -5.12 8.66
CA GLY A 80 -2.71 -4.15 9.36
C GLY A 80 -1.31 -4.70 9.67
N LYS A 81 -0.33 -3.81 9.80
CA LYS A 81 1.10 -4.15 9.87
C LYS A 81 1.52 -4.92 11.13
N SER A 82 0.68 -4.98 12.16
CA SER A 82 0.92 -5.76 13.38
C SER A 82 0.33 -7.17 13.31
N SER A 83 -0.57 -7.42 12.36
CA SER A 83 -1.11 -8.75 12.12
C SER A 83 -0.21 -9.50 11.15
N ASN A 84 -0.29 -10.80 11.33
CA ASN A 84 0.57 -11.81 10.77
C ASN A 84 -0.26 -12.99 10.23
N ASP A 85 -1.58 -12.92 10.40
CA ASP A 85 -2.49 -13.94 9.95
C ASP A 85 -2.65 -13.82 8.43
N PRO A 86 -2.71 -14.94 7.70
CA PRO A 86 -3.00 -14.91 6.29
C PRO A 86 -4.41 -14.36 6.01
N VAL A 87 -4.63 -13.97 4.76
CA VAL A 87 -5.96 -13.72 4.20
C VAL A 87 -6.21 -14.65 3.02
N PHE A 88 -7.47 -15.01 2.81
CA PHE A 88 -7.84 -15.66 1.55
C PHE A 88 -7.62 -14.70 0.39
N ALA A 89 -7.02 -15.20 -0.67
CA ALA A 89 -6.66 -14.41 -1.84
C ALA A 89 -6.87 -15.21 -3.13
N GLY A 90 -7.07 -14.47 -4.20
CA GLY A 90 -7.04 -14.97 -5.57
C GLY A 90 -6.42 -13.89 -6.46
N TRP A 91 -5.92 -14.28 -7.62
CA TRP A 91 -5.36 -13.35 -8.59
C TRP A 91 -5.85 -13.70 -9.99
N PHE A 92 -5.73 -12.76 -10.91
CA PHE A 92 -6.12 -12.95 -12.30
C PHE A 92 -5.25 -12.09 -13.22
N SER A 93 -4.80 -12.67 -14.32
CA SER A 93 -4.06 -11.95 -15.36
C SER A 93 -4.98 -11.60 -16.51
N LEU A 94 -5.30 -10.31 -16.65
CA LEU A 94 -6.01 -9.80 -17.83
C LEU A 94 -5.07 -9.80 -19.06
N ASN A 95 -3.85 -9.28 -18.87
CA ASN A 95 -2.75 -9.34 -19.83
C ASN A 95 -1.44 -9.51 -19.05
N GLY A 96 -0.62 -10.49 -19.43
CA GLY A 96 0.56 -10.91 -18.68
C GLY A 96 1.85 -10.14 -18.97
N ASN A 97 1.78 -8.95 -19.60
CA ASN A 97 2.97 -8.12 -19.82
C ASN A 97 3.31 -7.29 -18.58
N GLY A 98 3.68 -7.96 -17.50
CA GLY A 98 4.05 -7.37 -16.21
C GLY A 98 4.55 -8.44 -15.24
N GLU A 99 4.92 -8.01 -14.03
CA GLU A 99 5.42 -8.91 -12.99
C GLU A 99 4.60 -8.80 -11.69
N MET A 100 4.35 -9.96 -11.07
CA MET A 100 3.74 -10.05 -9.75
C MET A 100 4.21 -11.31 -9.04
N THR A 101 5.06 -11.14 -8.02
CA THR A 101 5.57 -12.26 -7.22
C THR A 101 4.48 -12.85 -6.33
N GLY A 102 4.67 -14.08 -5.86
CA GLY A 102 3.75 -14.74 -4.91
C GLY A 102 2.45 -15.28 -5.53
N THR A 103 2.19 -15.01 -6.81
CA THR A 103 0.99 -15.46 -7.54
C THR A 103 0.84 -16.97 -7.58
N THR A 104 1.92 -17.71 -7.82
CA THR A 104 1.89 -19.19 -7.78
C THR A 104 1.47 -19.72 -6.40
N TRP A 105 1.88 -19.06 -5.31
CA TRP A 105 1.48 -19.46 -3.97
C TRP A 105 0.01 -19.14 -3.68
N ILE A 106 -0.47 -17.98 -4.15
CA ILE A 106 -1.89 -17.63 -4.07
C ILE A 106 -2.73 -18.67 -4.83
N GLU A 107 -2.31 -19.06 -6.03
CA GLU A 107 -3.01 -20.07 -6.84
C GLU A 107 -3.07 -21.43 -6.15
N GLU A 108 -1.95 -21.89 -5.59
CA GLU A 108 -1.85 -23.20 -4.94
C GLU A 108 -2.59 -23.26 -3.60
N SER A 109 -2.43 -22.23 -2.77
CA SER A 109 -2.87 -22.27 -1.37
C SER A 109 -4.17 -21.53 -1.08
N GLY A 110 -4.55 -20.60 -1.96
CA GLY A 110 -5.61 -19.61 -1.70
C GLY A 110 -5.27 -18.60 -0.62
N PHE A 111 -4.00 -18.50 -0.18
CA PHE A 111 -3.57 -17.59 0.88
C PHE A 111 -2.60 -16.51 0.39
N LEU A 112 -2.75 -15.32 0.99
CA LEU A 112 -1.78 -14.24 0.93
C LEU A 112 -1.29 -13.95 2.35
N GLU A 113 0.03 -13.94 2.51
CA GLU A 113 0.72 -13.67 3.77
C GLU A 113 1.57 -12.40 3.66
N GLY A 114 1.49 -11.54 4.68
CA GLY A 114 2.20 -10.25 4.69
C GLY A 114 1.54 -9.17 3.82
N PRO A 115 2.29 -8.12 3.43
CA PRO A 115 1.74 -7.03 2.63
C PRO A 115 1.69 -7.35 1.13
N VAL A 116 0.77 -6.69 0.42
CA VAL A 116 0.89 -6.46 -1.02
C VAL A 116 1.75 -5.22 -1.24
N MET A 117 2.81 -5.35 -2.02
CA MET A 117 3.67 -4.24 -2.39
C MET A 117 3.45 -3.86 -3.85
N ILE A 118 3.46 -2.57 -4.15
CA ILE A 118 3.35 -2.02 -5.50
C ILE A 118 4.51 -1.04 -5.70
N THR A 119 5.34 -1.27 -6.71
CA THR A 119 6.52 -0.44 -7.02
C THR A 119 6.72 -0.32 -8.55
N ASN A 120 7.92 0.03 -9.01
CA ASN A 120 8.25 0.02 -10.43
C ASN A 120 8.83 -1.31 -10.92
N THR A 121 8.82 -1.50 -12.24
CA THR A 121 9.22 -2.76 -12.89
C THR A 121 10.58 -3.26 -12.44
N SER A 122 11.61 -2.40 -12.45
CA SER A 122 12.97 -2.80 -12.08
C SER A 122 13.18 -3.00 -10.58
N SER A 123 12.26 -2.54 -9.73
CA SER A 123 12.38 -2.61 -8.27
C SER A 123 11.67 -3.81 -7.63
N VAL A 124 10.97 -4.65 -8.41
CA VAL A 124 10.24 -5.82 -7.87
C VAL A 124 11.14 -6.69 -6.99
N GLY A 125 12.31 -7.07 -7.49
CA GLY A 125 13.25 -7.91 -6.74
C GLY A 125 13.73 -7.27 -5.44
N VAL A 126 14.11 -5.99 -5.49
CA VAL A 126 14.58 -5.24 -4.32
C VAL A 126 13.48 -5.12 -3.27
N VAL A 127 12.26 -4.80 -3.67
CA VAL A 127 11.12 -4.68 -2.74
C VAL A 127 10.75 -6.03 -2.13
N ARG A 128 10.77 -7.12 -2.92
CA ARG A 128 10.56 -8.49 -2.43
C ARG A 128 11.54 -8.83 -1.31
N ASP A 129 12.82 -8.60 -1.54
CA ASP A 129 13.87 -8.90 -0.55
C ASP A 129 13.78 -7.97 0.67
N ALA A 130 13.39 -6.71 0.47
CA ALA A 130 13.15 -5.76 1.56
C ALA A 130 11.98 -6.19 2.48
N VAL A 131 10.91 -6.77 1.93
CA VAL A 131 9.80 -7.33 2.73
C VAL A 131 10.30 -8.47 3.60
N LEU A 132 11.07 -9.41 3.04
CA LEU A 132 11.65 -10.52 3.80
C LEU A 132 12.59 -10.00 4.91
N ALA A 133 13.45 -9.04 4.60
CA ALA A 133 14.35 -8.43 5.58
C ALA A 133 13.57 -7.69 6.68
N TRP A 134 12.51 -6.96 6.34
CA TRP A 134 11.62 -6.29 7.29
C TRP A 134 10.94 -7.28 8.22
N HIS A 135 10.50 -8.42 7.66
CA HIS A 135 9.82 -9.47 8.39
C HIS A 135 10.74 -10.18 9.39
N LEU A 136 11.94 -10.56 8.95
CA LEU A 136 12.96 -11.20 9.80
C LEU A 136 13.33 -10.30 10.99
N LYS A 137 13.44 -8.98 10.78
CA LYS A 137 13.68 -8.00 11.86
C LYS A 137 12.56 -7.93 12.90
N ARG A 138 11.36 -8.41 12.57
CA ARG A 138 10.17 -8.40 13.44
C ARG A 138 9.91 -9.73 14.13
N GLY A 139 10.90 -10.62 14.13
CA GLY A 139 10.83 -11.91 14.82
C GLY A 139 10.49 -13.09 13.91
N GLY A 140 10.23 -12.86 12.61
CA GLY A 140 10.22 -13.90 11.58
C GLY A 140 9.15 -14.99 11.68
N GLN A 141 8.20 -14.91 12.61
CA GLN A 141 7.33 -16.05 12.93
C GLN A 141 6.16 -16.27 11.95
N THR A 142 5.99 -15.40 10.95
CA THR A 142 4.63 -15.14 10.41
C THR A 142 4.51 -15.00 8.90
N LEU A 143 5.59 -15.31 8.19
CA LEU A 143 5.55 -15.72 6.80
C LEU A 143 5.96 -17.19 6.85
N GLN A 144 5.52 -17.97 5.88
CA GLN A 144 6.09 -19.29 5.62
C GLN A 144 7.61 -19.24 5.66
N ALA A 145 8.25 -20.32 6.14
CA ALA A 145 9.70 -20.36 6.34
C ALA A 145 10.52 -20.02 5.08
N TRP A 146 9.94 -20.17 3.88
CA TRP A 146 10.55 -19.86 2.59
C TRP A 146 10.18 -18.48 2.01
N GLY A 147 9.16 -17.80 2.55
CA GLY A 147 8.81 -16.40 2.25
C GLY A 147 8.45 -16.10 0.79
N LEU A 148 7.15 -16.04 0.48
CA LEU A 148 6.63 -15.74 -0.87
C LEU A 148 5.81 -14.45 -0.90
N PRO A 149 6.43 -13.27 -0.64
CA PRO A 149 5.70 -12.01 -0.58
C PRO A 149 5.14 -11.61 -1.95
N VAL A 150 4.06 -10.84 -1.92
CA VAL A 150 3.40 -10.31 -3.11
C VAL A 150 3.96 -8.94 -3.44
N VAL A 151 4.65 -8.83 -4.57
CA VAL A 151 5.18 -7.57 -5.10
C VAL A 151 4.78 -7.45 -6.55
N ALA A 152 4.01 -6.41 -6.85
CA ALA A 152 3.54 -6.07 -8.18
C ALA A 152 4.17 -4.76 -8.66
N GLU A 153 4.06 -4.50 -9.96
CA GLU A 153 4.71 -3.33 -10.56
C GLU A 153 3.89 -2.64 -11.64
N THR A 154 4.34 -1.43 -11.98
CA THR A 154 4.07 -0.76 -13.25
C THR A 154 5.32 -0.05 -13.75
N TYR A 155 5.43 0.21 -15.05
CA TYR A 155 6.59 0.86 -15.64
C TYR A 155 6.55 2.39 -15.50
N ASP A 156 7.50 2.96 -14.74
CA ASP A 156 7.64 4.40 -14.51
C ASP A 156 8.77 5.07 -15.33
N GLY A 157 9.42 4.34 -16.24
CA GLY A 157 10.64 4.76 -16.93
C GLY A 157 10.50 5.95 -17.89
N TRP A 158 9.28 6.43 -18.14
CA TRP A 158 9.05 7.71 -18.84
C TRP A 158 9.44 8.92 -18.00
N LEU A 159 9.30 8.84 -16.68
CA LEU A 159 9.55 9.96 -15.76
C LEU A 159 10.69 9.66 -14.77
N ASN A 160 10.99 8.38 -14.57
CA ASN A 160 11.95 7.89 -13.62
C ASN A 160 13.19 7.33 -14.32
N ASP A 161 14.35 7.51 -13.70
CA ASP A 161 15.53 6.70 -13.98
C ASP A 161 15.32 5.26 -13.49
N ILE A 162 14.60 4.47 -14.28
CA ILE A 162 14.19 3.10 -13.92
C ILE A 162 15.35 2.09 -13.92
N ASN A 163 16.48 2.45 -14.52
CA ASN A 163 17.70 1.63 -14.55
C ASN A 163 18.76 2.09 -13.53
N GLY A 164 18.37 2.96 -12.59
CA GLY A 164 19.28 3.57 -11.64
C GLY A 164 19.52 2.80 -10.35
#